data_AF-A0A524NBL5-F1
#
_entry.id   AF-A0A524NBL5-F1
#
_cell.length_a   1.000
_cell.length_b   1.000
_cell.length_c   1.000
_cell.angle_alpha   90.00
_cell.angle_beta   90.00
_cell.angle_gamma   90.00
#
_symmetry.space_group_name_H-M   'P 1'
#
loop_
_entity.id
_entity.type
_entity.pdbx_description
1 polymer ?
#
loop_
_entity_poly.entity_id
_entity_poly.type
_entity_poly.pdbx_seq_one_letter_code
_entity_poly.pdbx_strand_id
1 'polypeptide(L)'
;MTERRPRSIGSLARRAGHAGIGCLVGVLGWSAVALAQTGVVRIELPAAASAGDTITAEIFVDITDPTPPDAALGAYTIDLNCTPAVGSPVLEIVSPALGGVQGGTTSEFSGPPSANQTAPCELRLGGINFSSLISPTGLGISVARVDIKVLPTALAGEVGNVAVLITEVRDTAGILIPSTGQGGSVTVDSCTVDANCSDGDACNGAETCNAGICQSGTPLTCDDGLFCNGAETCSATLGCQAGTAPNCNDGVGCTGDSCNEGTNVCDHVANNGSCDDGLFCNGAETCSVTLDCQAGTAPNCSDGVGCTDDSCNEGT
;
A
#
# COMPACT_ATOMS: atom_id res chain seq x y z
N MET A 1 88.86 33.13 -57.45
CA MET A 1 90.06 33.72 -56.83
C MET A 1 89.81 33.78 -55.33
N THR A 2 90.70 33.15 -54.53
CA THR A 2 90.87 33.29 -53.06
C THR A 2 89.62 33.07 -52.19
N GLU A 3 89.46 32.09 -51.29
CA GLU A 3 90.32 31.47 -50.27
C GLU A 3 89.73 30.09 -49.84
N ARG A 4 90.53 29.01 -49.74
CA ARG A 4 91.13 28.41 -48.51
C ARG A 4 90.10 27.99 -47.43
N ARG A 5 89.77 26.69 -47.26
CA ARG A 5 90.44 25.63 -46.44
C ARG A 5 90.46 25.93 -44.90
N PRO A 6 90.57 24.94 -43.98
CA PRO A 6 89.73 23.75 -43.69
C PRO A 6 89.66 23.43 -42.15
N ARG A 7 89.07 22.29 -41.75
CA ARG A 7 89.52 21.29 -40.73
C ARG A 7 88.37 20.74 -39.86
N SER A 8 88.06 19.43 -39.93
CA SER A 8 88.72 18.26 -39.27
C SER A 8 88.23 18.14 -37.81
N ILE A 9 87.77 17.05 -37.18
CA ILE A 9 87.91 15.57 -37.18
C ILE A 9 86.68 15.08 -36.36
N GLY A 10 86.03 13.93 -36.46
CA GLY A 10 86.24 12.65 -37.14
C GLY A 10 85.33 11.58 -36.50
N SER A 11 85.40 10.37 -37.06
CA SER A 11 85.10 9.07 -36.44
C SER A 11 83.65 8.67 -36.09
N LEU A 12 83.09 7.86 -37.00
CA LEU A 12 82.41 6.58 -36.79
C LEU A 12 82.20 6.07 -35.34
N ALA A 13 80.93 5.79 -35.06
CA ALA A 13 80.34 4.64 -34.36
C ALA A 13 81.23 3.73 -33.49
N ARG A 14 80.80 3.53 -32.22
CA ARG A 14 80.66 2.20 -31.59
C ARG A 14 79.82 2.25 -30.30
N ARG A 15 79.00 1.21 -30.14
CA ARG A 15 78.17 0.84 -28.98
C ARG A 15 78.97 0.64 -27.69
N ALA A 16 78.37 1.01 -26.55
CA ALA A 16 78.23 0.25 -25.30
C ALA A 16 77.54 1.21 -24.29
N GLY A 17 76.25 1.07 -24.01
CA GLY A 17 75.73 0.24 -22.93
C GLY A 17 76.10 0.84 -21.57
N HIS A 18 75.14 1.35 -20.79
CA HIS A 18 75.13 1.35 -19.32
C HIS A 18 73.72 1.72 -18.79
N ALA A 19 73.39 1.07 -17.69
CA ALA A 19 72.09 0.90 -17.05
C ALA A 19 71.27 2.17 -16.77
N GLY A 20 69.95 1.98 -16.77
CA GLY A 20 68.95 3.01 -16.52
C GLY A 20 69.03 3.62 -15.12
N ILE A 21 68.91 4.95 -15.09
CA ILE A 21 68.63 5.75 -13.91
C ILE A 21 67.09 5.78 -13.81
N GLY A 22 66.55 4.93 -12.94
CA GLY A 22 65.13 4.91 -12.62
C GLY A 22 64.71 6.23 -11.98
N CYS A 23 63.81 6.93 -12.65
CA CYS A 23 63.15 8.12 -12.14
C CYS A 23 62.22 7.70 -10.99
N LEU A 24 62.63 7.94 -9.74
CA LEU A 24 61.79 7.83 -8.55
C LEU A 24 60.78 8.97 -8.57
N VAL A 25 59.69 8.80 -9.31
CA VAL A 25 58.49 9.61 -9.12
C VAL A 25 57.80 9.07 -7.89
N GLY A 26 57.97 9.75 -6.76
CA GLY A 26 57.22 9.47 -5.54
C GLY A 26 55.74 9.64 -5.81
N VAL A 27 55.04 8.53 -5.99
CA VAL A 27 53.58 8.50 -5.91
C VAL A 27 53.24 8.66 -4.44
N LEU A 28 53.05 9.91 -4.01
CA LEU A 28 52.33 10.20 -2.78
C LEU A 28 50.90 9.70 -3.01
N GLY A 29 50.62 8.49 -2.53
CA GLY A 29 49.28 7.92 -2.53
C GLY A 29 48.35 8.90 -1.84
N TRP A 30 47.45 9.52 -2.60
CA TRP A 30 46.23 10.07 -2.03
C TRP A 30 45.44 8.88 -1.51
N SER A 31 45.61 8.56 -0.23
CA SER A 31 44.59 7.81 0.49
C SER A 31 43.35 8.70 0.49
N ALA A 32 42.44 8.45 -0.47
CA ALA A 32 41.07 8.87 -0.31
C ALA A 32 40.62 8.27 1.03
N VAL A 33 40.38 9.13 2.02
CA VAL A 33 39.70 8.71 3.23
C VAL A 33 38.34 8.23 2.75
N ALA A 34 38.13 6.91 2.73
CA ALA A 34 36.78 6.38 2.54
C ALA A 34 35.94 7.02 3.65
N LEU A 35 34.99 7.86 3.26
CA LEU A 35 33.95 8.29 4.19
C LEU A 35 33.32 6.99 4.72
N ALA A 36 32.97 6.94 6.01
CA ALA A 36 32.30 5.76 6.56
C ALA A 36 30.82 5.82 6.18
N GLN A 37 30.22 4.68 5.85
CA GLN A 37 28.78 4.57 5.70
C GLN A 37 28.08 5.10 6.96
N THR A 38 26.99 5.83 6.79
CA THR A 38 26.22 6.38 7.92
C THR A 38 24.74 6.17 7.71
N GLY A 39 24.03 5.95 8.82
CA GLY A 39 22.60 5.73 8.82
C GLY A 39 21.83 6.79 9.62
N VAL A 40 20.57 6.99 9.26
CA VAL A 40 19.59 7.70 10.07
C VAL A 40 18.38 6.81 10.21
N VAL A 41 17.97 6.50 11.44
CA VAL A 41 16.67 5.86 11.67
C VAL A 41 15.70 6.94 12.09
N ARG A 42 14.69 7.20 11.27
CA ARG A 42 13.67 8.21 11.54
C ARG A 42 12.32 7.55 11.72
N ILE A 43 11.50 8.14 12.58
CA ILE A 43 10.09 7.81 12.72
C ILE A 43 9.26 8.96 12.17
N GLU A 44 8.32 8.64 11.29
CA GLU A 44 7.37 9.60 10.73
C GLU A 44 6.01 9.40 11.41
N LEU A 45 5.49 10.47 11.99
CA LEU A 45 4.17 10.56 12.60
C LEU A 45 3.34 11.61 11.85
N PRO A 46 2.00 11.54 11.89
CA PRO A 46 1.17 12.67 11.50
C PRO A 46 1.53 13.91 12.34
N ALA A 47 1.44 15.08 11.72
CA ALA A 47 1.81 16.34 12.37
C ALA A 47 0.92 16.68 13.58
N ALA A 48 -0.36 16.27 13.51
CA ALA A 48 -1.32 16.45 14.56
C ALA A 48 -2.32 15.28 14.61
N ALA A 49 -2.96 15.10 15.77
CA ALA A 49 -4.00 14.10 15.99
C ALA A 49 -4.86 14.49 17.20
N SER A 50 -6.08 13.96 17.26
CA SER A 50 -7.02 14.22 18.34
C SER A 50 -6.77 13.32 19.55
N ALA A 51 -7.19 13.77 20.74
CA ALA A 51 -7.08 12.98 21.95
C ALA A 51 -8.00 11.74 21.86
N GLY A 52 -7.42 10.55 22.04
CA GLY A 52 -8.12 9.27 21.90
C GLY A 52 -7.84 8.55 20.58
N ASP A 53 -7.24 9.23 19.60
CA ASP A 53 -6.91 8.64 18.30
C ASP A 53 -5.86 7.55 18.42
N THR A 54 -5.91 6.61 17.48
CA THR A 54 -4.80 5.69 17.23
C THR A 54 -4.17 6.06 15.89
N ILE A 55 -2.94 6.52 15.93
CA ILE A 55 -2.16 6.92 14.76
C ILE A 55 -1.16 5.83 14.40
N THR A 56 -0.86 5.66 13.12
CA THR A 56 0.20 4.75 12.67
C THR A 56 1.46 5.56 12.37
N ALA A 57 2.56 5.22 13.03
CA ALA A 57 3.88 5.78 12.78
C ALA A 57 4.70 4.82 11.90
N GLU A 58 5.38 5.34 10.88
CA GLU A 58 6.24 4.54 10.00
C GLU A 58 7.73 4.79 10.31
N ILE A 59 8.51 3.71 10.35
CA ILE A 59 9.93 3.76 10.69
C ILE A 59 10.73 3.52 9.43
N PHE A 60 11.62 4.46 9.14
CA PHE A 60 12.52 4.40 8.00
C PHE A 60 13.98 4.33 8.46
N VAL A 61 14.76 3.56 7.73
CA VAL A 61 16.21 3.55 7.83
C VAL A 61 16.77 4.13 6.55
N ASP A 62 17.42 5.28 6.68
CA ASP A 62 18.19 5.90 5.62
C ASP A 62 19.64 5.46 5.73
N ILE A 63 20.21 5.05 4.62
CA ILE A 63 21.62 4.70 4.51
C ILE A 63 22.25 5.60 3.45
N THR A 64 23.23 6.40 3.88
CA THR A 64 24.02 7.24 2.99
C THR A 64 25.37 6.59 2.71
N ASP A 65 25.68 6.41 1.42
CA ASP A 65 26.84 5.65 0.95
C ASP A 65 28.03 6.56 0.54
N PRO A 66 29.24 6.23 1.00
CA PRO A 66 30.50 6.69 0.40
C PRO A 66 31.32 5.67 -0.43
N THR A 67 30.79 4.48 -0.71
CA THR A 67 31.20 3.42 -1.69
C THR A 67 32.28 2.39 -1.30
N PRO A 68 32.27 1.14 -1.86
CA PRO A 68 31.31 0.55 -2.85
C PRO A 68 30.66 -0.80 -2.40
N PRO A 69 29.77 -1.43 -3.21
CA PRO A 69 28.49 -0.97 -3.72
C PRO A 69 27.35 -1.89 -3.22
N ASP A 70 27.42 -2.47 -2.02
CA ASP A 70 26.47 -3.51 -1.59
C ASP A 70 26.06 -3.40 -0.11
N ALA A 71 26.32 -2.25 0.53
CA ALA A 71 26.01 -2.07 1.94
C ALA A 71 24.52 -1.76 2.15
N ALA A 72 23.69 -2.69 1.70
CA ALA A 72 22.26 -2.72 1.93
C ALA A 72 21.96 -2.97 3.41
N LEU A 73 20.77 -2.58 3.85
CA LEU A 73 20.35 -2.84 5.22
C LEU A 73 20.21 -4.35 5.46
N GLY A 74 21.01 -4.85 6.40
CA GLY A 74 21.03 -6.27 6.79
C GLY A 74 20.27 -6.55 8.08
N ALA A 75 20.38 -5.67 9.08
CA ALA A 75 19.64 -5.80 10.32
C ALA A 75 19.49 -4.47 11.04
N TYR A 76 18.45 -4.36 11.87
CA TYR A 76 18.28 -3.25 12.80
C TYR A 76 17.77 -3.77 14.15
N THR A 77 18.16 -3.08 15.21
CA THR A 77 17.57 -3.18 16.55
C THR A 77 17.50 -1.78 17.12
N ILE A 78 16.29 -1.33 17.42
CA ILE A 78 16.01 0.04 17.87
C ILE A 78 15.04 0.01 19.04
N ASP A 79 15.12 1.03 19.89
CA ASP A 79 14.18 1.24 20.98
C ASP A 79 13.40 2.53 20.73
N LEU A 80 12.08 2.45 20.85
CA LEU A 80 11.18 3.59 20.86
C LEU A 80 10.86 3.95 22.31
N ASN A 81 10.95 5.23 22.63
CA ASN A 81 10.56 5.74 23.93
C ASN A 81 9.72 7.01 23.79
N CYS A 82 8.46 6.96 24.22
CA CYS A 82 7.57 8.11 24.26
C CYS A 82 7.23 8.59 25.68
N THR A 83 7.97 8.09 26.68
CA THR A 83 7.77 8.49 28.08
C THR A 83 8.08 9.98 28.22
N PRO A 84 7.13 10.80 28.71
CA PRO A 84 7.37 12.23 28.84
C PRO A 84 8.46 12.50 29.88
N ALA A 85 9.33 13.47 29.60
CA ALA A 85 10.35 13.89 30.55
C ALA A 85 9.75 14.57 31.79
N VAL A 86 8.60 15.24 31.62
CA VAL A 86 7.83 15.93 32.66
C VAL A 86 6.34 15.87 32.32
N GLY A 87 5.48 15.83 33.34
CA GLY A 87 4.03 15.86 33.17
C GLY A 87 3.39 14.49 32.99
N SER A 88 2.13 14.51 32.56
CA SER A 88 1.32 13.30 32.30
C SER A 88 1.70 12.68 30.94
N PRO A 89 1.52 11.36 30.77
CA PRO A 89 1.73 10.73 29.47
C PRO A 89 0.72 11.28 28.45
N VAL A 90 1.22 11.57 27.25
CA VAL A 90 0.43 12.00 26.09
C VAL A 90 0.20 10.82 25.13
N LEU A 91 1.16 9.91 25.03
CA LEU A 91 1.16 8.79 24.11
C LEU A 91 1.24 7.45 24.85
N GLU A 92 0.75 6.41 24.21
CA GLU A 92 0.93 5.01 24.58
C GLU A 92 1.11 4.17 23.32
N ILE A 93 2.08 3.26 23.28
CA ILE A 93 2.29 2.35 22.15
C ILE A 93 1.27 1.23 22.24
N VAL A 94 0.52 0.99 21.16
CA VAL A 94 -0.44 -0.11 21.09
C VAL A 94 0.32 -1.44 21.18
N SER A 95 -0.15 -2.34 22.04
CA SER A 95 0.58 -3.57 22.33
C SER A 95 0.79 -4.42 21.07
N PRO A 96 2.00 -4.98 20.85
CA PRO A 96 2.25 -5.90 19.74
C PRO A 96 1.30 -7.11 19.76
N ALA A 97 0.88 -7.56 20.95
CA ALA A 97 -0.07 -8.66 21.12
C ALA A 97 -1.48 -8.34 20.58
N LEU A 98 -1.81 -7.05 20.42
CA LEU A 98 -3.06 -6.57 19.84
C LEU A 98 -2.90 -6.20 18.36
N GLY A 99 -1.76 -6.51 17.75
CA GLY A 99 -1.48 -6.18 16.34
C GLY A 99 -0.98 -4.76 16.11
N GLY A 100 -0.58 -4.02 17.16
CA GLY A 100 -0.09 -2.64 17.06
C GLY A 100 1.30 -2.48 16.44
N VAL A 101 1.92 -3.57 15.95
CA VAL A 101 3.20 -3.53 15.24
C VAL A 101 3.08 -4.34 13.96
N GLN A 102 3.37 -3.71 12.83
CA GLN A 102 3.36 -4.33 11.50
C GLN A 102 4.71 -4.15 10.80
N GLY A 103 4.92 -4.92 9.72
CA GLY A 103 6.08 -4.76 8.85
C GLY A 103 6.04 -3.44 8.08
N GLY A 104 7.19 -3.01 7.59
CA GLY A 104 7.33 -1.85 6.73
C GLY A 104 6.74 -2.06 5.33
N THR A 105 6.94 -1.08 4.45
CA THR A 105 6.55 -1.14 3.03
C THR A 105 7.66 -1.68 2.14
N THR A 106 8.91 -1.73 2.62
CA THR A 106 9.99 -2.40 1.90
C THR A 106 9.82 -3.92 1.97
N SER A 107 9.94 -4.60 0.83
CA SER A 107 9.66 -6.05 0.67
C SER A 107 10.35 -6.93 1.72
N GLU A 108 11.63 -6.68 1.97
CA GLU A 108 12.49 -7.43 2.89
C GLU A 108 12.04 -7.29 4.35
N PHE A 109 11.29 -6.24 4.66
CA PHE A 109 10.79 -5.91 6.00
C PHE A 109 9.26 -5.85 6.05
N SER A 110 8.57 -6.43 5.07
CA SER A 110 7.10 -6.43 4.98
C SER A 110 6.42 -7.32 6.03
N GLY A 111 7.16 -8.28 6.58
CA GLY A 111 6.71 -9.07 7.74
C GLY A 111 6.86 -8.31 9.06
N PRO A 112 6.04 -8.60 10.08
CA PRO A 112 6.14 -7.93 11.38
C PRO A 112 7.51 -8.20 12.01
N PRO A 113 8.21 -7.17 12.52
CA PRO A 113 9.47 -7.35 13.23
C PRO A 113 9.28 -8.05 14.57
N SER A 114 10.38 -8.50 15.17
CA SER A 114 10.40 -8.85 16.59
C SER A 114 10.08 -7.60 17.40
N ALA A 115 9.11 -7.70 18.30
CA ALA A 115 8.62 -6.59 19.11
C ALA A 115 8.57 -7.01 20.57
N ASN A 116 9.26 -6.27 21.44
CA ASN A 116 9.27 -6.50 22.88
C ASN A 116 8.93 -5.20 23.61
N GLN A 117 7.72 -5.14 24.15
CA GLN A 117 7.23 -3.99 24.90
C GLN A 117 7.43 -4.22 26.40
N THR A 118 8.19 -3.34 27.06
CA THR A 118 8.51 -3.44 28.50
C THR A 118 7.68 -2.50 29.37
N ALA A 119 7.15 -1.45 28.76
CA ALA A 119 6.24 -0.49 29.38
C ALA A 119 5.31 0.10 28.30
N PRO A 120 4.21 0.78 28.67
CA PRO A 120 3.26 1.36 27.71
C PRO A 120 3.92 2.27 26.65
N CYS A 121 5.00 2.97 27.01
CA CYS A 121 5.74 3.85 26.09
C CYS A 121 7.16 3.36 25.75
N GLU A 122 7.50 2.09 26.01
CA GLU A 122 8.82 1.53 25.72
C GLU A 122 8.69 0.27 24.87
N LEU A 123 9.22 0.32 23.65
CA LEU A 123 9.14 -0.77 22.69
C LEU A 123 10.50 -0.99 22.01
N ARG A 124 11.02 -2.20 22.11
CA ARG A 124 12.17 -2.65 21.30
C ARG A 124 11.70 -3.36 20.06
N LEU A 125 12.23 -2.93 18.91
CA LEU A 125 12.02 -3.56 17.61
C LEU A 125 13.31 -4.16 17.07
N GLY A 126 13.20 -5.31 16.42
CA GLY A 126 14.32 -5.95 15.74
C GLY A 126 13.90 -6.67 14.47
N GLY A 127 14.63 -6.42 13.38
CA GLY A 127 14.41 -7.04 12.09
C GLY A 127 15.73 -7.46 11.46
N ILE A 128 15.71 -8.58 10.74
CA ILE A 128 16.85 -9.08 9.96
C ILE A 128 16.40 -9.33 8.53
N ASN A 129 17.22 -8.90 7.59
CA ASN A 129 17.09 -9.19 6.18
C ASN A 129 17.83 -10.50 5.89
N PHE A 130 17.07 -11.52 5.49
CA PHE A 130 17.65 -12.74 4.93
C PHE A 130 17.94 -12.49 3.45
N SER A 131 19.15 -11.98 3.16
CA SER A 131 19.71 -11.72 1.83
C SER A 131 18.83 -12.15 0.64
N SER A 132 18.03 -11.22 0.13
CA SER A 132 17.29 -11.37 -1.13
C SER A 132 18.21 -11.07 -2.33
N LEU A 133 17.75 -11.33 -3.56
CA LEU A 133 18.47 -10.93 -4.79
C LEU A 133 18.59 -9.39 -4.94
N ILE A 134 17.87 -8.59 -4.14
CA ILE A 134 17.87 -7.13 -4.17
C ILE A 134 17.75 -6.61 -2.72
N SER A 135 18.85 -6.56 -1.98
CA SER A 135 18.82 -6.00 -0.62
C SER A 135 18.60 -4.47 -0.67
N PRO A 136 17.79 -3.88 0.24
CA PRO A 136 17.39 -2.48 0.14
C PRO A 136 18.56 -1.55 0.49
N THR A 137 18.76 -0.53 -0.35
CA THR A 137 19.85 0.45 -0.24
C THR A 137 19.30 1.87 -0.33
N GLY A 138 20.09 2.84 0.13
CA GLY A 138 19.77 4.26 0.01
C GLY A 138 18.80 4.75 1.08
N LEU A 139 17.98 5.74 0.70
CA LEU A 139 17.06 6.44 1.60
C LEU A 139 15.66 5.82 1.52
N GLY A 140 14.89 5.93 2.59
CA GLY A 140 13.47 5.58 2.64
C GLY A 140 13.20 4.08 2.77
N ILE A 141 14.12 3.30 3.36
CA ILE A 141 13.88 1.88 3.62
C ILE A 141 12.89 1.77 4.77
N SER A 142 11.63 1.45 4.47
CA SER A 142 10.57 1.29 5.47
C SER A 142 10.68 -0.09 6.12
N VAL A 143 10.88 -0.10 7.44
CA VAL A 143 11.21 -1.33 8.17
C VAL A 143 10.13 -1.81 9.13
N ALA A 144 9.24 -0.92 9.57
CA ALA A 144 8.15 -1.23 10.48
C ALA A 144 7.11 -0.12 10.50
N ARG A 145 5.88 -0.47 10.86
CA ARG A 145 4.82 0.47 11.26
C ARG A 145 4.36 0.14 12.67
N VAL A 146 4.10 1.17 13.47
CA VAL A 146 3.72 1.04 14.88
C VAL A 146 2.51 1.91 15.14
N ASP A 147 1.45 1.31 15.67
CA ASP A 147 0.28 2.04 16.11
C ASP A 147 0.53 2.65 17.50
N ILE A 148 0.26 3.94 17.61
CA ILE A 148 0.45 4.74 18.81
C ILE A 148 -0.88 5.40 19.14
N LYS A 149 -1.33 5.23 20.38
CA LYS A 149 -2.52 5.87 20.90
C LYS A 149 -2.16 7.24 21.46
N VAL A 150 -2.88 8.28 21.03
CA VAL A 150 -2.94 9.56 21.72
C VAL A 150 -3.90 9.39 22.88
N LEU A 151 -3.43 9.60 24.11
CA LEU A 151 -4.23 9.30 25.29
C LEU A 151 -5.44 10.24 25.37
N PRO A 152 -6.64 9.74 25.74
CA PRO A 152 -7.83 10.59 25.89
C PRO A 152 -7.69 11.67 26.97
N THR A 153 -6.69 11.55 27.84
CA THR A 153 -6.36 12.54 28.89
C THR A 153 -5.45 13.64 28.39
N ALA A 154 -4.89 13.54 27.18
CA ALA A 154 -4.00 14.53 26.63
C ALA A 154 -4.76 15.84 26.37
N LEU A 155 -4.10 16.96 26.65
CA LEU A 155 -4.67 18.29 26.51
C LEU A 155 -4.32 18.90 25.15
N ALA A 156 -5.25 19.71 24.64
CA ALA A 156 -5.07 20.47 23.42
C ALA A 156 -3.75 21.27 23.42
N GLY A 157 -2.95 21.12 22.35
CA GLY A 157 -1.65 21.76 22.21
C GLY A 157 -0.50 21.06 22.94
N GLU A 158 -0.74 19.97 23.67
CA GLU A 158 0.35 19.11 24.15
C GLU A 158 1.08 18.46 22.98
N VAL A 159 2.37 18.17 23.17
CA VAL A 159 3.20 17.53 22.13
C VAL A 159 3.64 16.16 22.65
N GLY A 160 3.17 15.11 21.99
CA GLY A 160 3.63 13.75 22.20
C GLY A 160 4.92 13.53 21.40
N ASN A 161 6.03 13.25 22.09
CA ASN A 161 7.31 12.99 21.45
C ASN A 161 7.62 11.49 21.47
N VAL A 162 8.18 10.97 20.38
CA VAL A 162 8.72 9.61 20.31
C VAL A 162 10.20 9.70 20.00
N ALA A 163 11.03 9.32 20.95
CA ALA A 163 12.46 9.20 20.75
C ALA A 163 12.79 7.86 20.07
N VAL A 164 13.74 7.90 19.14
CA VAL A 164 14.34 6.71 18.52
C VAL A 164 15.75 6.55 19.08
N LEU A 165 16.01 5.44 19.77
CA LEU A 165 17.31 5.10 20.31
C LEU A 165 17.89 3.94 19.49
N ILE A 166 19.10 4.15 18.97
CA ILE A 166 19.79 3.15 18.18
C ILE A 166 20.49 2.18 19.12
N THR A 167 20.05 0.92 19.13
CA THR A 167 20.81 -0.17 19.73
C THR A 167 21.82 -0.70 18.71
N GLU A 168 21.37 -1.01 17.49
CA GLU A 168 22.22 -1.60 16.46
C GLU A 168 21.63 -1.40 15.06
N VAL A 169 22.48 -1.07 14.08
CA VAL A 169 22.15 -1.12 12.65
C VAL A 169 23.32 -1.77 11.94
N ARG A 170 23.04 -2.76 11.08
CA ARG A 170 24.07 -3.51 10.34
C ARG A 170 23.74 -3.60 8.87
N ASP A 171 24.78 -3.62 8.04
CA ASP A 171 24.66 -3.98 6.63
C ASP A 171 24.45 -5.49 6.45
N THR A 172 24.25 -5.93 5.21
CA THR A 172 24.11 -7.34 4.83
C THR A 172 25.38 -8.17 5.02
N ALA A 173 26.55 -7.54 5.16
CA ALA A 173 27.81 -8.20 5.55
C ALA A 173 27.95 -8.32 7.08
N GLY A 174 26.99 -7.80 7.85
CA GLY A 174 27.02 -7.79 9.30
C GLY A 174 27.91 -6.69 9.90
N ILE A 175 28.37 -5.71 9.11
CA ILE A 175 29.16 -4.57 9.58
C ILE A 175 28.23 -3.54 10.21
N LEU A 176 28.65 -2.94 11.33
CA LEU A 176 27.89 -1.87 11.98
C LEU A 176 27.85 -0.63 11.10
N ILE A 177 26.65 -0.08 10.92
CA ILE A 177 26.41 1.21 10.29
C ILE A 177 26.23 2.24 11.42
N PRO A 178 27.21 3.15 11.64
CA PRO A 178 27.04 4.26 12.57
C PRO A 178 25.77 5.02 12.24
N SER A 179 24.81 5.00 13.15
CA SER A 179 23.48 5.52 12.91
C SER A 179 23.04 6.49 13.99
N THR A 180 22.22 7.46 13.61
CA THR A 180 21.56 8.38 14.53
C THR A 180 20.06 8.17 14.50
N GLY A 181 19.43 8.26 15.67
CA GLY A 181 17.98 8.22 15.79
C GLY A 181 17.40 9.62 15.63
N GLN A 182 16.42 9.75 14.75
CA GLN A 182 15.60 10.95 14.61
C GLN A 182 14.21 10.62 15.13
N GLY A 183 13.88 11.17 16.29
CA GLY A 183 12.54 11.10 16.85
C GLY A 183 11.52 11.85 16.02
N GLY A 184 10.25 11.62 16.34
CA GLY A 184 9.12 12.34 15.77
C GLY A 184 8.22 12.89 16.86
N SER A 185 7.30 13.76 16.47
CA SER A 185 6.36 14.37 17.39
C SER A 185 5.00 14.50 16.74
N VAL A 186 3.95 14.34 17.55
CA VAL A 186 2.57 14.65 17.18
C VAL A 186 2.05 15.73 18.13
N THR A 187 1.39 16.76 17.57
CA THR A 187 0.72 17.79 18.37
C THR A 187 -0.72 17.36 18.60
N VAL A 188 -1.20 17.44 19.83
CA VAL A 188 -2.60 17.16 20.14
C VAL A 188 -3.45 18.31 19.61
N ASP A 189 -4.42 18.00 18.76
CA ASP A 189 -5.26 18.98 18.11
C ASP A 189 -5.93 19.90 19.15
N SER A 190 -5.87 21.19 18.84
CA SER A 190 -6.57 22.23 19.59
C SER A 190 -7.62 22.87 18.70
N CYS A 191 -8.82 23.04 19.23
CA CYS A 191 -9.92 23.62 18.47
C CYS A 191 -10.56 24.78 19.22
N THR A 192 -11.20 25.68 18.48
CA THR A 192 -12.08 26.71 19.05
C THR A 192 -13.49 26.66 18.47
N VAL A 193 -13.65 25.93 17.36
CA VAL A 193 -14.91 25.63 16.68
C VAL A 193 -14.83 24.23 16.07
N ASP A 194 -15.97 23.58 15.86
CA ASP A 194 -16.07 22.22 15.30
C ASP A 194 -15.34 22.07 13.96
N ALA A 195 -15.39 23.11 13.11
CA ALA A 195 -14.70 23.10 11.81
C ALA A 195 -13.17 22.96 11.90
N ASN A 196 -12.55 23.20 13.07
CA ASN A 196 -11.13 22.94 13.28
C ASN A 196 -10.82 21.45 13.45
N CYS A 197 -11.81 20.65 13.82
CA CYS A 197 -11.67 19.23 14.11
C CYS A 197 -11.96 18.34 12.92
N SER A 198 -12.50 18.90 11.83
CA SER A 198 -12.87 18.11 10.67
C SER A 198 -11.63 17.46 10.05
N ASP A 199 -11.60 16.14 10.04
CA ASP A 199 -10.54 15.33 9.40
C ASP A 199 -10.84 15.07 7.91
N GLY A 200 -12.04 15.45 7.46
CA GLY A 200 -12.50 15.29 6.09
C GLY A 200 -13.02 13.88 5.77
N ASP A 201 -13.15 13.00 6.77
CA ASP A 201 -13.75 11.68 6.65
C ASP A 201 -15.23 11.72 7.03
N ALA A 202 -16.10 11.87 6.04
CA ALA A 202 -17.54 11.83 6.21
C ALA A 202 -18.07 10.51 6.81
N CYS A 203 -17.26 9.44 6.86
CA CYS A 203 -17.71 8.13 7.33
C CYS A 203 -17.62 7.94 8.84
N ASN A 204 -16.74 8.67 9.52
CA ASN A 204 -16.61 8.59 10.97
C ASN A 204 -17.45 9.66 11.69
N GLY A 205 -18.13 10.54 10.95
CA GLY A 205 -19.12 11.48 11.46
C GLY A 205 -18.67 12.93 11.27
N ALA A 206 -19.24 13.83 12.07
CA ALA A 206 -18.74 15.19 12.17
C ALA A 206 -18.07 15.37 13.52
N GLU A 207 -16.81 15.79 13.51
CA GLU A 207 -16.02 16.01 14.71
C GLU A 207 -16.50 17.28 15.40
N THR A 208 -16.49 17.25 16.74
CA THR A 208 -16.93 18.40 17.52
C THR A 208 -15.80 18.92 18.39
N CYS A 209 -15.75 20.24 18.53
CA CYS A 209 -14.83 20.88 19.43
C CYS A 209 -15.46 21.02 20.80
N ASN A 210 -15.00 20.21 21.75
CA ASN A 210 -15.48 20.26 23.12
C ASN A 210 -14.36 20.65 24.07
N ALA A 211 -14.53 21.80 24.74
CA ALA A 211 -13.56 22.35 25.69
C ALA A 211 -12.12 22.47 25.13
N GLY A 212 -12.00 22.78 23.84
CA GLY A 212 -10.71 22.95 23.16
C GLY A 212 -10.11 21.67 22.58
N ILE A 213 -10.76 20.52 22.79
CA ILE A 213 -10.33 19.20 22.32
C ILE A 213 -11.29 18.73 21.23
N CYS A 214 -10.73 18.21 20.15
CA CYS A 214 -11.50 17.55 19.11
C CYS A 214 -12.00 16.19 19.58
N GLN A 215 -13.31 16.00 19.51
CA GLN A 215 -13.97 14.73 19.77
C GLN A 215 -14.37 14.12 18.43
N SER A 216 -14.05 12.83 18.25
CA SER A 216 -14.42 12.07 17.07
C SER A 216 -15.94 12.05 16.87
N GLY A 217 -16.34 12.03 15.60
CA GLY A 217 -17.73 11.88 15.21
C GLY A 217 -18.32 10.51 15.58
N THR A 218 -19.61 10.35 15.28
CA THR A 218 -20.26 9.04 15.30
C THR A 218 -20.25 8.47 13.88
N PRO A 219 -19.73 7.24 13.67
CA PRO A 219 -19.69 6.63 12.35
C PRO A 219 -21.06 6.54 11.68
N LEU A 220 -21.10 6.80 10.37
CA LEU A 220 -22.32 6.71 9.58
C LEU A 220 -22.74 5.25 9.42
N THR A 221 -24.04 5.00 9.57
CA THR A 221 -24.67 3.73 9.14
C THR A 221 -25.22 3.95 7.75
N CYS A 222 -24.58 3.34 6.75
CA CYS A 222 -24.93 3.60 5.34
C CYS A 222 -26.03 2.73 4.77
N ASP A 223 -26.42 1.65 5.46
CA ASP A 223 -27.52 0.78 5.04
C ASP A 223 -28.82 1.59 4.96
N ASP A 224 -29.31 1.80 3.74
CA ASP A 224 -30.56 2.53 3.49
C ASP A 224 -31.78 1.59 3.38
N GLY A 225 -31.53 0.28 3.48
CA GLY A 225 -32.52 -0.78 3.39
C GLY A 225 -32.97 -1.12 1.98
N LEU A 226 -32.35 -0.56 0.93
CA LEU A 226 -32.70 -0.81 -0.47
C LEU A 226 -31.79 -1.90 -1.08
N PHE A 227 -32.27 -3.12 -1.18
CA PHE A 227 -31.57 -4.23 -1.83
C PHE A 227 -31.20 -3.93 -3.29
N CYS A 228 -32.08 -3.27 -4.05
CA CYS A 228 -31.92 -3.16 -5.50
C CYS A 228 -30.89 -2.11 -5.94
N ASN A 229 -30.43 -1.23 -5.06
CA ASN A 229 -29.31 -0.33 -5.35
C ASN A 229 -27.96 -0.95 -4.92
N GLY A 230 -28.00 -2.12 -4.25
CA GLY A 230 -26.84 -2.87 -3.78
C GLY A 230 -26.26 -2.33 -2.47
N ALA A 231 -25.56 -3.20 -1.74
CA ALA A 231 -25.02 -2.87 -0.43
C ALA A 231 -24.16 -1.60 -0.43
N GLU A 232 -24.52 -0.67 0.42
CA GLU A 232 -23.92 0.66 0.49
C GLU A 232 -22.52 0.59 1.05
N THR A 233 -21.70 1.50 0.57
CA THR A 233 -20.34 1.70 1.05
C THR A 233 -20.18 3.14 1.47
N CYS A 234 -19.35 3.37 2.48
CA CYS A 234 -19.03 4.72 2.88
C CYS A 234 -17.74 5.20 2.18
N SER A 235 -17.87 6.29 1.42
CA SER A 235 -16.76 7.03 0.86
C SER A 235 -16.34 8.12 1.83
N ALA A 236 -15.06 8.14 2.23
CA ALA A 236 -14.56 9.16 3.16
C ALA A 236 -14.86 10.60 2.71
N THR A 237 -14.91 10.87 1.40
CA THR A 237 -15.18 12.23 0.89
C THR A 237 -16.63 12.49 0.50
N LEU A 238 -17.36 11.46 0.05
CA LEU A 238 -18.72 11.60 -0.47
C LEU A 238 -19.80 11.07 0.47
N GLY A 239 -19.42 10.50 1.62
CA GLY A 239 -20.32 9.83 2.56
C GLY A 239 -20.87 8.52 2.01
N CYS A 240 -22.06 8.14 2.47
CA CYS A 240 -22.72 6.91 2.05
C CYS A 240 -23.09 6.93 0.57
N GLN A 241 -22.70 5.87 -0.15
CA GLN A 241 -22.96 5.67 -1.56
C GLN A 241 -23.61 4.31 -1.77
N ALA A 242 -24.60 4.26 -2.66
CA ALA A 242 -25.19 3.00 -3.10
C ALA A 242 -24.13 2.07 -3.69
N GLY A 243 -24.36 0.77 -3.51
CA GLY A 243 -23.49 -0.26 -4.03
C GLY A 243 -23.65 -0.49 -5.53
N THR A 244 -23.25 -1.68 -5.95
CA THR A 244 -23.59 -2.19 -7.28
C THR A 244 -24.89 -2.96 -7.16
N ALA A 245 -25.91 -2.52 -7.90
CA ALA A 245 -27.19 -3.21 -7.99
C ALA A 245 -26.99 -4.69 -8.35
N PRO A 246 -27.77 -5.62 -7.76
CA PRO A 246 -27.71 -7.02 -8.11
C PRO A 246 -28.07 -7.21 -9.58
N ASN A 247 -27.29 -8.03 -10.28
CA ASN A 247 -27.64 -8.42 -11.65
C ASN A 247 -28.75 -9.48 -11.58
N CYS A 248 -29.99 -9.07 -11.88
CA CYS A 248 -31.14 -9.97 -11.91
C CYS A 248 -31.34 -10.71 -13.24
N ASN A 249 -30.44 -10.52 -14.22
CA ASN A 249 -30.54 -11.27 -15.47
C ASN A 249 -30.21 -12.76 -15.23
N ASP A 250 -31.17 -13.65 -15.47
CA ASP A 250 -31.00 -15.10 -15.28
C ASP A 250 -30.45 -15.85 -16.51
N GLY A 251 -30.26 -15.13 -17.62
CA GLY A 251 -29.78 -15.66 -18.88
C GLY A 251 -30.84 -16.36 -19.74
N VAL A 252 -32.12 -16.31 -19.34
CA VAL A 252 -33.25 -16.90 -20.07
C VAL A 252 -33.94 -15.80 -20.89
N GLY A 253 -33.94 -15.92 -22.22
CA GLY A 253 -34.43 -14.83 -23.09
C GLY A 253 -35.92 -14.53 -22.94
N CYS A 254 -36.71 -15.52 -22.52
CA CYS A 254 -38.16 -15.39 -22.38
C CYS A 254 -38.66 -14.94 -21.00
N THR A 255 -37.78 -14.72 -20.03
CA THR A 255 -38.16 -14.22 -18.70
C THR A 255 -38.11 -12.69 -18.66
N GLY A 256 -39.04 -12.11 -17.91
CA GLY A 256 -38.96 -10.72 -17.47
C GLY A 256 -38.23 -10.65 -16.14
N ASP A 257 -36.97 -10.21 -16.19
CA ASP A 257 -36.13 -10.05 -15.00
C ASP A 257 -36.34 -8.70 -14.34
N SER A 258 -36.56 -8.72 -13.02
CA SER A 258 -36.69 -7.49 -12.24
C SER A 258 -36.14 -7.66 -10.83
N CYS A 259 -35.64 -6.57 -10.26
CA CYS A 259 -35.25 -6.55 -8.86
C CYS A 259 -36.44 -6.13 -7.99
N ASN A 260 -36.73 -6.88 -6.93
CA ASN A 260 -37.86 -6.64 -6.04
C ASN A 260 -37.41 -6.19 -4.65
N GLU A 261 -37.68 -4.92 -4.35
CA GLU A 261 -37.36 -4.27 -3.09
C GLU A 261 -38.25 -4.70 -1.92
N GLY A 262 -39.44 -5.26 -2.19
CA GLY A 262 -40.34 -5.72 -1.14
C GLY A 262 -39.93 -7.06 -0.54
N THR A 263 -39.22 -7.88 -1.31
CA THR A 263 -38.80 -9.24 -0.94
C THR A 263 -37.27 -9.42 -0.93
N ASN A 264 -36.52 -8.40 -1.34
CA ASN A 264 -35.06 -8.39 -1.46
C ASN A 264 -34.52 -9.56 -2.29
N VAL A 265 -35.18 -9.83 -3.43
CA VAL A 265 -34.79 -10.89 -4.39
C VAL A 265 -34.92 -10.42 -5.82
N CYS A 266 -34.25 -11.12 -6.73
CA CYS A 266 -34.49 -11.02 -8.16
C CYS A 266 -35.67 -11.91 -8.54
N ASP A 267 -36.68 -11.31 -9.18
CA ASP A 267 -37.84 -12.00 -9.73
C ASP A 267 -37.61 -12.29 -11.22
N HIS A 268 -37.86 -13.55 -11.61
CA HIS A 268 -37.72 -14.04 -12.98
C HIS A 268 -39.07 -14.56 -13.47
N VAL A 269 -39.85 -13.70 -14.13
CA VAL A 269 -41.25 -14.02 -14.47
C VAL A 269 -41.32 -14.50 -15.93
N ALA A 270 -41.76 -15.75 -16.13
CA ALA A 270 -41.94 -16.32 -17.47
C ALA A 270 -42.92 -15.49 -18.32
N ASN A 271 -42.53 -15.19 -19.57
CA ASN A 271 -43.37 -14.51 -20.54
C ASN A 271 -43.42 -15.29 -21.87
N ASN A 272 -44.49 -16.08 -22.07
CA ASN A 272 -44.67 -16.85 -23.30
C ASN A 272 -44.74 -15.98 -24.56
N GLY A 273 -45.22 -14.74 -24.45
CA GLY A 273 -45.29 -13.82 -25.60
C GLY A 273 -43.93 -13.41 -26.13
N SER A 274 -42.86 -13.56 -25.34
CA SER A 274 -41.48 -13.36 -25.80
C SER A 274 -40.95 -14.49 -26.69
N CYS A 275 -41.68 -15.62 -26.77
CA CYS A 275 -41.26 -16.83 -27.49
C CYS A 275 -41.91 -17.05 -28.84
N ASP A 276 -42.86 -16.20 -29.24
CA ASP A 276 -43.54 -16.32 -30.53
C ASP A 276 -42.51 -16.17 -31.67
N ASP A 277 -42.21 -17.28 -32.36
CA ASP A 277 -41.30 -17.31 -33.49
C ASP A 277 -42.02 -17.10 -34.84
N GLY A 278 -43.34 -16.91 -34.79
CA GLY A 278 -44.20 -16.73 -35.94
C GLY A 278 -44.48 -18.00 -36.74
N LEU A 279 -44.01 -19.17 -36.29
CA LEU A 279 -44.28 -20.46 -36.90
C LEU A 279 -45.53 -21.07 -36.27
N PHE A 280 -46.50 -21.46 -37.10
CA PHE A 280 -47.73 -22.07 -36.62
C PHE A 280 -47.57 -23.59 -36.45
N CYS A 281 -46.75 -24.25 -37.29
CA CYS A 281 -46.68 -25.70 -37.35
C CYS A 281 -45.88 -26.35 -36.21
N ASN A 282 -45.06 -25.59 -35.48
CA ASN A 282 -44.42 -26.06 -34.25
C ASN A 282 -45.30 -25.83 -33.00
N GLY A 283 -46.44 -25.15 -33.15
CA GLY A 283 -47.42 -24.88 -32.10
C GLY A 283 -47.00 -23.77 -31.13
N ALA A 284 -47.98 -23.24 -30.40
CA ALA A 284 -47.77 -22.10 -29.49
C ALA A 284 -46.67 -22.35 -28.46
N GLU A 285 -45.70 -21.45 -28.45
CA GLU A 285 -44.49 -21.55 -27.66
C GLU A 285 -44.75 -21.17 -26.21
N THR A 286 -43.96 -21.78 -25.34
CA THR A 286 -44.02 -21.53 -23.90
C THR A 286 -42.66 -21.17 -23.38
N CYS A 287 -42.62 -20.22 -22.45
CA CYS A 287 -41.39 -19.86 -21.79
C CYS A 287 -41.08 -20.88 -20.69
N SER A 288 -39.93 -21.54 -20.80
CA SER A 288 -39.34 -22.30 -19.69
C SER A 288 -38.35 -21.41 -18.95
N VAL A 289 -38.54 -21.23 -17.64
CA VAL A 289 -37.62 -20.47 -16.76
C VAL A 289 -36.22 -21.07 -16.61
N THR A 290 -35.91 -22.16 -17.33
CA THR A 290 -34.58 -22.78 -17.33
C THR A 290 -34.08 -23.16 -18.72
N LEU A 291 -34.98 -23.53 -19.63
CA LEU A 291 -34.63 -23.99 -20.98
C LEU A 291 -34.90 -22.95 -22.06
N ASP A 292 -35.36 -21.76 -21.68
CA ASP A 292 -35.81 -20.71 -22.60
C ASP A 292 -37.02 -21.15 -23.43
N CYS A 293 -37.30 -20.46 -24.54
CA CYS A 293 -38.45 -20.74 -25.40
C CYS A 293 -38.52 -22.20 -25.87
N GLN A 294 -39.62 -22.85 -25.55
CA GLN A 294 -39.94 -24.20 -26.00
C GLN A 294 -41.09 -24.14 -26.99
N ALA A 295 -40.87 -24.75 -28.17
CA ALA A 295 -41.93 -24.97 -29.14
C ALA A 295 -43.09 -25.77 -28.54
N GLY A 296 -44.29 -25.50 -29.01
CA GLY A 296 -45.51 -26.16 -28.56
C GLY A 296 -45.70 -27.57 -29.13
N THR A 297 -46.96 -28.00 -29.11
CA THR A 297 -47.38 -29.21 -29.83
C THR A 297 -47.87 -28.81 -31.20
N ALA A 298 -47.27 -29.39 -32.24
CA ALA A 298 -47.70 -29.20 -33.62
C ALA A 298 -49.21 -29.47 -33.79
N PRO A 299 -49.92 -28.66 -34.59
CA PRO A 299 -51.33 -28.88 -34.87
C PRO A 299 -51.54 -30.23 -35.57
N ASN A 300 -52.63 -30.92 -35.23
CA ASN A 300 -52.98 -32.16 -35.91
C ASN A 300 -53.61 -31.84 -37.27
N CYS A 301 -52.86 -32.06 -38.35
CA CYS A 301 -53.30 -31.83 -39.72
C CYS A 301 -54.01 -33.03 -40.36
N SER A 302 -54.23 -34.13 -39.63
CA SER A 302 -54.81 -35.33 -40.22
C SER A 302 -56.28 -35.15 -40.60
N ASP A 303 -56.60 -35.45 -41.86
CA ASP A 303 -57.97 -35.43 -42.36
C ASP A 303 -58.72 -36.76 -42.19
N GLY A 304 -58.03 -37.79 -41.67
CA GLY A 304 -58.58 -39.12 -41.44
C GLY A 304 -58.72 -39.98 -42.71
N VAL A 305 -58.14 -39.57 -43.84
CA VAL A 305 -58.17 -40.28 -45.12
C VAL A 305 -56.84 -41.01 -45.36
N GLY A 306 -56.87 -42.34 -45.51
CA GLY A 306 -55.63 -43.15 -45.56
C GLY A 306 -54.78 -43.05 -46.84
N CYS A 307 -55.10 -42.15 -47.78
CA CYS A 307 -54.37 -41.98 -49.04
C CYS A 307 -53.89 -40.55 -49.30
N THR A 308 -54.02 -39.66 -48.32
CA THR A 308 -53.51 -38.29 -48.32
C THR A 308 -52.20 -38.22 -47.53
N ASP A 309 -51.36 -37.23 -47.86
CA ASP A 309 -50.15 -36.90 -47.10
C ASP A 309 -50.47 -35.69 -46.22
N ASP A 310 -50.64 -35.95 -44.94
CA ASP A 310 -51.02 -34.95 -43.95
C ASP A 310 -49.77 -34.15 -43.53
N SER A 311 -49.68 -32.89 -43.95
CA SER A 311 -48.56 -32.01 -43.62
C SER A 311 -49.02 -30.61 -43.23
N CYS A 312 -48.29 -30.00 -42.32
CA CYS A 312 -48.46 -28.60 -41.96
C CYS A 312 -47.54 -27.71 -42.81
N ASN A 313 -48.07 -26.60 -43.32
CA ASN A 313 -47.34 -25.65 -44.16
C ASN A 313 -47.41 -24.24 -43.56
N GLU A 314 -46.26 -23.64 -43.29
CA GLU A 314 -46.17 -22.28 -42.72
C GLU A 314 -46.64 -21.17 -43.67
N GLY A 315 -46.79 -21.47 -44.97
CA GLY A 315 -47.19 -20.51 -45.98
C GLY A 315 -48.67 -20.55 -46.40
N THR A 316 -49.42 -21.59 -46.00
CA THR A 316 -50.81 -21.82 -46.46
C THR A 316 -51.60 -22.66 -45.46
#